data_AF-A0A2P7BII4-F1
#
_entry.id   AF-A0A2P7BII4-F1
#
_cell.length_a   1.000
_cell.length_b   1.000
_cell.length_c   1.000
_cell.angle_alpha   90.00
_cell.angle_beta   90.00
_cell.angle_gamma   90.00
#
_symmetry.space_group_name_H-M   'P 1'
#
loop_
_entity.id
_entity.type
_entity.pdbx_description
1 polymer ?
#
loop_
_entity_poly.entity_id
_entity_poly.type
_entity_poly.pdbx_seq_one_letter_code
_entity_poly.pdbx_strand_id
1 'polypeptide(L)'
;MKLFLRLTAPLLMIAMSGCAGINYAKSNYGGLPQQQFTASSGQSFQIIDNPARGRMMIGPGTGGSATEGFVRGLGMGVANSLVATPPVVYRDAAEQYLRSSGRNCTAQDVTAIMDPRYEVRYRCMGGRTNQDRMLGPA
;
A
#
# COMPACT_ATOMS: atom_id res chain seq x y z
N MET A 1 46.55 -28.25 -9.37
CA MET A 1 45.99 -27.10 -8.63
C MET A 1 45.67 -25.97 -9.61
N LYS A 2 44.42 -25.79 -10.03
CA LYS A 2 43.88 -24.59 -10.74
C LYS A 2 42.41 -24.86 -11.14
N LEU A 3 41.54 -25.08 -10.15
CA LEU A 3 40.11 -25.33 -10.41
C LEU A 3 39.21 -24.65 -9.35
N PHE A 4 39.61 -23.49 -8.84
CA PHE A 4 38.84 -22.76 -7.81
C PHE A 4 38.54 -21.29 -8.16
N LEU A 5 38.75 -20.86 -9.41
CA LEU A 5 38.66 -19.45 -9.80
C LEU A 5 37.60 -19.16 -10.87
N ARG A 6 36.43 -19.82 -10.84
CA ARG A 6 35.34 -19.59 -11.80
C ARG A 6 33.92 -19.69 -11.23
N LEU A 7 33.72 -19.51 -9.92
CA LEU A 7 32.38 -19.67 -9.29
C LEU A 7 31.90 -18.45 -8.48
N THR A 8 32.62 -17.33 -8.47
CA THR A 8 32.27 -16.14 -7.67
C THR A 8 31.55 -15.03 -8.46
N ALA A 9 31.09 -15.29 -9.69
CA ALA A 9 30.53 -14.24 -10.55
C ALA A 9 28.97 -14.09 -10.58
N PRO A 10 28.12 -15.11 -10.34
CA PRO A 10 26.68 -14.91 -10.58
C PRO A 10 25.89 -14.38 -9.36
N LEU A 11 26.48 -14.29 -8.16
CA LEU A 11 25.73 -13.95 -6.94
C LEU A 11 25.48 -12.44 -6.74
N LEU A 12 26.16 -11.55 -7.47
CA LEU A 12 26.11 -10.11 -7.24
C LEU A 12 24.96 -9.39 -7.98
N MET A 13 24.29 -10.04 -8.95
CA MET A 13 23.27 -9.36 -9.77
C MET A 13 21.85 -9.34 -9.16
N ILE A 14 21.61 -9.98 -8.02
CA ILE A 14 20.26 -10.05 -7.42
C ILE A 14 19.96 -8.83 -6.51
N ALA A 15 20.95 -7.99 -6.18
CA ALA A 15 20.78 -6.93 -5.18
C ALA A 15 20.14 -5.62 -5.70
N MET A 16 19.96 -5.44 -7.01
CA MET A 16 19.56 -4.15 -7.59
C MET A 16 18.05 -3.97 -7.82
N SER A 17 17.23 -5.04 -7.77
CA SER A 17 15.79 -4.94 -8.07
C SER A 17 14.93 -4.41 -6.92
N GLY A 18 15.45 -4.34 -5.68
CA GLY A 18 14.70 -3.89 -4.50
C GLY A 18 14.67 -2.38 -4.25
N CYS A 19 15.57 -1.61 -4.86
CA CYS A 19 15.73 -0.18 -4.51
C CYS A 19 14.68 0.74 -5.16
N ALA A 20 14.07 0.34 -6.28
CA ALA A 20 13.12 1.19 -7.01
C ALA A 20 11.86 1.48 -6.20
N GLY A 21 11.27 0.47 -5.56
CA GLY A 21 10.07 0.62 -4.72
C GLY A 21 10.32 1.47 -3.47
N ILE A 22 11.47 1.30 -2.83
CA ILE A 22 11.88 2.08 -1.64
C ILE A 22 12.08 3.56 -2.03
N ASN A 23 12.77 3.82 -3.14
CA ASN A 23 12.99 5.18 -3.62
C ASN A 23 11.67 5.86 -4.04
N TYR A 24 10.76 5.11 -4.68
CA TYR A 24 9.43 5.59 -5.03
C TYR A 24 8.60 5.93 -3.77
N ALA A 25 8.58 5.03 -2.79
CA ALA A 25 7.86 5.24 -1.53
C ALA A 25 8.40 6.47 -0.78
N LYS A 26 9.72 6.60 -0.67
CA LYS A 26 10.35 7.76 -0.03
C LYS A 26 10.06 9.06 -0.77
N SER A 27 10.11 9.07 -2.10
CA SER A 27 9.89 10.30 -2.87
C SER A 27 8.41 10.74 -2.92
N ASN A 28 7.46 9.81 -2.87
CA ASN A 28 6.02 10.13 -2.97
C ASN A 28 5.29 10.19 -1.62
N TYR A 29 5.82 9.50 -0.60
CA TYR A 29 5.20 9.35 0.72
C TYR A 29 6.13 9.72 1.89
N GLY A 30 7.39 10.07 1.62
CA GLY A 30 8.32 10.51 2.66
C GLY A 30 7.83 11.78 3.36
N GLY A 31 7.86 11.76 4.70
CA GLY A 31 7.42 12.88 5.53
C GLY A 31 5.91 13.02 5.70
N LEU A 32 5.09 12.17 5.06
CA LEU A 32 3.65 12.12 5.30
C LEU A 32 3.34 11.28 6.55
N PRO A 33 2.27 11.61 7.29
CA PRO A 33 1.91 10.88 8.50
C PRO A 33 1.44 9.46 8.16
N GLN A 34 1.96 8.49 8.91
CA GLN A 34 1.48 7.11 8.85
C GLN A 34 0.37 6.90 9.89
N GLN A 35 -0.73 6.29 9.47
CA GLN A 35 -1.89 6.03 10.30
C GLN A 35 -2.20 4.53 10.34
N GLN A 36 -2.69 4.05 11.47
CA GLN A 36 -3.29 2.71 11.57
C GLN A 36 -4.80 2.83 11.36
N PHE A 37 -5.35 1.96 10.52
CA PHE A 37 -6.78 1.90 10.24
C PHE A 37 -7.26 0.46 10.36
N THR A 38 -8.31 0.25 11.14
CA THR A 38 -9.00 -1.05 11.22
C THR A 38 -10.24 -0.99 10.34
N ALA A 39 -10.27 -1.83 9.31
CA ALA A 39 -11.43 -1.97 8.44
C ALA A 39 -12.60 -2.64 9.19
N SER A 40 -13.81 -2.54 8.63
CA SER A 40 -15.02 -3.20 9.15
C SER A 40 -14.89 -4.72 9.26
N SER A 41 -13.98 -5.33 8.49
CA SER A 41 -13.63 -6.75 8.58
C SER A 41 -12.81 -7.12 9.83
N GLY A 42 -12.41 -6.13 10.65
CA GLY A 42 -11.52 -6.31 11.79
C GLY A 42 -10.03 -6.38 11.41
N GLN A 43 -9.69 -6.30 10.13
CA GLN A 43 -8.30 -6.28 9.66
C GLN A 43 -7.67 -4.90 9.85
N SER A 44 -6.41 -4.87 10.28
CA SER A 44 -5.67 -3.64 10.50
C SER A 44 -4.68 -3.35 9.35
N PHE A 45 -4.65 -2.10 8.92
CA PHE A 45 -3.85 -1.60 7.80
C PHE A 45 -3.02 -0.39 8.24
N GLN A 46 -1.83 -0.25 7.67
CA GLN A 46 -1.05 0.97 7.70
C GLN A 46 -1.36 1.78 6.45
N ILE A 47 -1.77 3.04 6.62
CA ILE A 47 -2.13 3.95 5.54
C ILE A 47 -1.26 5.20 5.63
N ILE A 48 -0.70 5.61 4.48
CA ILE A 48 -0.07 6.92 4.29
C ILE A 48 -0.82 7.62 3.15
N ASP A 49 -1.65 8.59 3.50
CA ASP A 49 -2.47 9.30 2.51
C ASP A 49 -1.75 10.52 1.92
N ASN A 50 -1.81 10.67 0.59
CA ASN A 50 -1.35 11.83 -0.15
C ASN A 50 -2.52 12.48 -0.90
N PRO A 51 -3.36 13.28 -0.21
CA PRO A 51 -4.55 13.89 -0.79
C PRO A 51 -4.25 14.89 -1.90
N ALA A 52 -3.08 15.55 -1.86
CA ALA A 52 -2.63 16.47 -2.90
C ALA A 52 -2.43 15.78 -4.26
N ARG A 53 -2.22 14.46 -4.27
CA ARG A 53 -1.98 13.67 -5.48
C ARG A 53 -3.08 12.64 -5.75
N GLY A 54 -4.13 12.57 -4.92
CA GLY A 54 -5.22 11.62 -5.08
C GLY A 54 -4.78 10.16 -4.99
N ARG A 55 -3.85 9.85 -4.08
CA ARG A 55 -3.30 8.50 -3.90
C ARG A 55 -2.88 8.27 -2.46
N MET A 56 -2.88 7.01 -2.05
CA MET A 56 -2.40 6.58 -0.75
C MET A 56 -1.56 5.31 -0.89
N MET A 57 -0.62 5.14 0.03
CA MET A 57 0.06 3.87 0.21
C MET A 57 -0.62 3.11 1.35
N ILE A 58 -0.98 1.86 1.09
CA ILE A 58 -1.61 0.96 2.06
C ILE A 58 -0.82 -0.34 2.17
N GLY A 59 -0.72 -0.87 3.38
CA GLY A 59 -0.09 -2.16 3.66
C GLY A 59 -0.59 -2.75 4.97
N PRO A 60 -0.05 -3.91 5.40
CA PRO A 60 -0.45 -4.55 6.66
C PRO A 60 -0.18 -3.67 7.89
N GLY A 61 -1.09 -3.72 8.87
CA GLY A 61 -1.00 -3.05 10.18
C GLY A 61 0.16 -3.51 11.06
N THR A 62 0.59 -2.70 12.04
CA THR A 62 1.71 -3.02 12.96
C THR A 62 1.32 -3.93 14.13
N GLY A 63 0.06 -4.35 14.25
CA GLY A 63 -0.42 -5.14 15.40
C GLY A 63 -1.47 -6.20 15.07
N GLY A 64 -1.61 -6.57 13.79
CA GLY A 64 -2.64 -7.51 13.36
C GLY A 64 -2.58 -7.70 11.87
N SER A 65 -1.66 -8.54 11.43
CA SER A 65 -1.94 -9.59 10.45
C SER A 65 -3.10 -9.34 9.47
N ALA A 66 -2.97 -8.35 8.57
CA ALA A 66 -3.87 -8.30 7.40
C ALA A 66 -3.80 -9.64 6.64
N THR A 67 -2.64 -10.30 6.71
CA THR A 67 -2.37 -11.68 6.30
C THR A 67 -3.08 -12.75 7.17
N GLU A 68 -2.93 -12.81 8.51
CA GLU A 68 -3.56 -13.90 9.29
C GLU A 68 -5.10 -13.86 9.32
N GLY A 69 -5.72 -12.68 9.28
CA GLY A 69 -7.18 -12.55 9.29
C GLY A 69 -7.84 -13.10 8.01
N PHE A 70 -7.20 -12.89 6.86
CA PHE A 70 -7.62 -13.47 5.58
C PHE A 70 -7.26 -14.96 5.49
N VAL A 71 -6.07 -15.34 5.98
CA VAL A 71 -5.62 -16.74 6.03
C VAL A 71 -6.56 -17.61 6.86
N ARG A 72 -7.11 -17.12 7.98
CA ARG A 72 -8.11 -17.89 8.76
C ARG A 72 -9.45 -18.06 8.04
N GLY A 73 -9.87 -17.10 7.21
CA GLY A 73 -11.14 -17.15 6.48
C GLY A 73 -11.12 -18.03 5.22
N LEU A 74 -9.94 -18.26 4.63
CA LEU A 74 -9.77 -19.10 3.43
C LEU A 74 -8.96 -20.39 3.69
N GLY A 75 -8.57 -20.64 4.94
CA GLY A 75 -7.49 -21.55 5.29
C GLY A 75 -7.87 -22.88 5.95
N MET A 76 -9.06 -23.42 5.74
CA MET A 76 -9.26 -24.88 5.93
C MET A 76 -8.79 -25.67 4.68
N GLY A 77 -7.61 -25.34 4.12
CA GLY A 77 -7.12 -26.09 2.95
C GLY A 77 -5.80 -25.67 2.30
N VAL A 78 -5.21 -24.52 2.64
CA VAL A 78 -3.97 -24.07 1.99
C VAL A 78 -2.86 -23.88 3.02
N ALA A 79 -2.29 -25.00 3.46
CA ALA A 79 -1.05 -24.99 4.23
C ALA A 79 0.11 -24.55 3.31
N ASN A 80 0.88 -23.54 3.73
CA ASN A 80 2.21 -23.17 3.21
C ASN A 80 2.35 -22.30 1.94
N SER A 81 1.38 -21.45 1.59
CA SER A 81 1.66 -20.32 0.69
C SER A 81 1.47 -19.01 1.43
N LEU A 82 2.45 -18.11 1.33
CA LEU A 82 2.34 -16.69 1.61
C LEU A 82 1.20 -16.12 0.75
N VAL A 83 -0.05 -16.28 1.19
CA VAL A 83 -1.21 -15.80 0.44
C VAL A 83 -1.15 -14.27 0.50
N ALA A 84 -0.55 -13.68 -0.53
CA ALA A 84 -0.55 -12.24 -0.72
C ALA A 84 -1.99 -11.74 -0.63
N THR A 85 -2.24 -10.82 0.31
CA THR A 85 -3.57 -10.23 0.47
C THR A 85 -4.02 -9.68 -0.90
N PRO A 86 -5.19 -10.10 -1.42
CA PRO A 86 -5.60 -9.71 -2.75
C PRO A 86 -5.68 -8.18 -2.89
N PRO A 87 -5.31 -7.60 -4.05
CA PRO A 87 -5.42 -6.15 -4.29
C PRO A 87 -6.81 -5.56 -3.99
N VAL A 88 -7.86 -6.37 -4.14
CA VAL A 88 -9.24 -6.01 -3.84
C VAL A 88 -9.45 -5.64 -2.35
N VAL A 89 -8.78 -6.34 -1.43
CA VAL A 89 -8.88 -6.06 0.02
C VAL A 89 -8.29 -4.69 0.33
N TYR A 90 -7.16 -4.34 -0.29
CA TYR A 90 -6.55 -3.03 -0.15
C TYR A 90 -7.39 -1.91 -0.74
N ARG A 91 -8.08 -2.18 -1.88
CA ARG A 91 -9.04 -1.24 -2.46
C ARG A 91 -10.19 -0.95 -1.51
N ASP A 92 -10.81 -1.99 -0.97
CA ASP A 92 -11.96 -1.85 -0.06
C ASP A 92 -11.56 -1.14 1.24
N ALA A 93 -10.44 -1.53 1.85
CA ALA A 93 -9.91 -0.85 3.03
C ALA A 93 -9.60 0.64 2.77
N ALA A 94 -9.05 0.98 1.61
CA ALA A 94 -8.80 2.36 1.21
C ALA A 94 -10.11 3.15 1.04
N GLU A 95 -11.14 2.58 0.42
CA GLU A 95 -12.45 3.23 0.34
C GLU A 95 -13.11 3.43 1.70
N GLN A 96 -13.02 2.45 2.59
CA GLN A 96 -13.53 2.57 3.95
C GLN A 96 -12.80 3.67 4.73
N TYR A 97 -11.49 3.79 4.58
CA TYR A 97 -10.70 4.87 5.15
C TYR A 97 -11.06 6.25 4.57
N LEU A 98 -11.24 6.35 3.25
CA LEU A 98 -11.69 7.59 2.62
C LEU A 98 -13.07 8.01 3.13
N ARG A 99 -13.99 7.07 3.28
CA ARG A 99 -15.31 7.31 3.86
C ARG A 99 -15.23 7.71 5.34
N SER A 100 -14.40 7.05 6.14
CA SER A 100 -14.24 7.35 7.57
C SER A 100 -13.60 8.72 7.84
N SER A 101 -12.76 9.20 6.90
CA SER A 101 -12.23 10.57 6.92
C SER A 101 -13.22 11.63 6.43
N GLY A 102 -14.48 11.26 6.15
CA GLY A 102 -15.53 12.17 5.70
C GLY A 102 -15.42 12.56 4.22
N ARG A 103 -14.58 11.86 3.44
CA ARG A 103 -14.34 12.18 2.04
C ARG A 103 -15.17 11.29 1.12
N ASN A 104 -15.86 11.90 0.17
CA ASN A 104 -16.59 11.16 -0.86
C ASN A 104 -15.66 10.84 -2.04
N CYS A 105 -14.77 9.86 -1.82
CA CYS A 105 -13.77 9.44 -2.79
C CYS A 105 -13.94 7.97 -3.17
N THR A 106 -13.69 7.67 -4.44
CA THR A 106 -13.75 6.33 -5.02
C THR A 106 -12.35 5.86 -5.37
N ALA A 107 -11.98 4.67 -4.90
CA ALA A 107 -10.72 4.04 -5.27
C ALA A 107 -10.78 3.56 -6.74
N GLN A 108 -9.67 3.70 -7.46
CA GLN A 108 -9.56 3.41 -8.89
C GLN A 108 -8.63 2.23 -9.11
N ASP A 109 -7.33 2.53 -9.13
CA ASP A 109 -6.28 1.56 -9.42
C ASP A 109 -5.55 1.17 -8.14
N VAL A 110 -5.16 -0.10 -8.08
CA VAL A 110 -4.27 -0.64 -7.05
C VAL A 110 -3.01 -1.15 -7.72
N THR A 111 -1.86 -0.59 -7.37
CA THR A 111 -0.57 -0.95 -7.96
C THR A 111 0.41 -1.37 -6.87
N ALA A 112 1.12 -2.48 -7.05
CA ALA A 112 2.16 -2.87 -6.10
C ALA A 112 3.34 -1.89 -6.17
N ILE A 113 3.72 -1.32 -5.02
CA ILE A 113 4.93 -0.48 -4.92
C ILE A 113 6.13 -1.36 -4.56
N MET A 114 5.94 -2.19 -3.54
CA MET A 114 6.85 -3.23 -3.05
C MET A 114 6.03 -4.16 -2.18
N ASP A 115 6.26 -5.46 -2.19
CA ASP A 115 5.53 -6.38 -1.30
C ASP A 115 5.79 -6.03 0.18
N PRO A 116 4.78 -5.97 1.08
CA PRO A 116 3.32 -6.14 0.91
C PRO A 116 2.54 -4.79 0.83
N ARG A 117 3.13 -3.73 0.28
CA ARG A 117 2.58 -2.38 0.18
C ARG A 117 2.10 -2.03 -1.23
N TYR A 118 0.91 -1.49 -1.30
CA TYR A 118 0.23 -1.11 -2.54
C TYR A 118 -0.07 0.40 -2.55
N GLU A 119 -0.04 0.99 -3.74
CA GLU A 119 -0.59 2.30 -4.02
C GLU A 119 -2.05 2.14 -4.43
N VAL A 120 -2.94 2.86 -3.75
CA VAL A 120 -4.34 3.00 -4.16
C VAL A 120 -4.55 4.42 -4.64
N ARG A 121 -4.89 4.57 -5.91
CA ARG A 121 -5.29 5.85 -6.50
C ARG A 121 -6.78 6.05 -6.28
N TYR A 122 -7.20 7.27 -6.01
CA TYR A 122 -8.61 7.59 -5.79
C TYR A 122 -8.98 8.94 -6.38
N ARG A 123 -10.28 9.11 -6.68
CA ARG A 123 -10.84 10.41 -7.06
C ARG A 123 -12.00 10.79 -6.15
N CYS A 124 -12.03 12.05 -5.75
CA CYS A 124 -13.06 12.59 -4.89
C CYS A 124 -14.09 13.37 -5.71
N MET A 125 -15.37 13.10 -5.48
CA MET A 125 -16.45 13.92 -6.03
C MET A 125 -16.44 15.27 -5.31
N GLY A 126 -16.29 16.36 -6.07
CA GLY A 126 -16.07 17.71 -5.53
C GLY A 126 -14.64 18.24 -5.68
N GLY A 127 -13.75 17.57 -6.44
CA GLY A 127 -12.34 17.93 -6.64
C GLY A 127 -12.03 19.27 -7.37
N ARG A 128 -12.84 20.31 -7.19
CA ARG A 128 -12.47 21.72 -7.42
C ARG A 128 -12.34 22.54 -6.12
N THR A 129 -12.89 22.10 -4.99
CA THR A 129 -13.02 22.99 -3.81
C THR A 129 -11.78 23.17 -2.93
N ASN A 130 -10.62 22.60 -3.29
CA ASN A 130 -9.36 23.00 -2.65
C ASN A 130 -8.66 24.19 -3.34
N GLN A 131 -9.10 24.62 -4.54
CA GLN A 131 -8.71 25.94 -5.06
C GLN A 131 -9.53 27.05 -4.39
N ASP A 132 -10.81 26.80 -4.10
CA ASP A 132 -11.68 27.78 -3.41
C ASP A 132 -11.35 27.97 -1.92
N ARG A 133 -10.52 27.11 -1.33
CA ARG A 133 -10.01 27.32 0.03
C ARG A 133 -8.76 28.20 0.08
N MET A 134 -8.08 28.42 -1.06
CA MET A 134 -6.92 29.32 -1.16
C MET A 134 -7.30 30.69 -1.76
N LEU A 135 -8.40 30.77 -2.50
CA LEU A 135 -8.96 32.00 -3.03
C LEU A 135 -10.20 32.32 -2.18
N GLY A 136 -10.05 33.19 -1.17
CA GLY A 136 -11.13 33.59 -0.27
C GLY A 136 -12.39 34.09 -1.02
N PRO A 137 -13.53 34.27 -0.32
CA PRO A 137 -14.78 34.67 -0.95
C PRO A 137 -14.58 35.96 -1.75
N ALA A 138 -14.96 35.91 -3.02
CA ALA A 138 -15.03 37.07 -3.91
C ALA A 138 -16.10 38.07 -3.45
#